data_AF-A0A2P8WBT6-F1
#
_entry.id   AF-A0A2P8WBT6-F1
#
_cell.length_a   1.000
_cell.length_b   1.000
_cell.length_c   1.000
_cell.angle_alpha   90.00
_cell.angle_beta   90.00
_cell.angle_gamma   90.00
#
_symmetry.space_group_name_H-M   'P 1'
#
loop_
_entity.id
_entity.type
_entity.pdbx_description
1 polymer ?
#
loop_
_entity_poly.entity_id
_entity_poly.type
_entity_poly.pdbx_seq_one_letter_code
_entity_poly.pdbx_strand_id
1 'polypeptide(L)'
;MRKLTGGAALAVAGVVAMQNFSSPEPEPSPAVTVHLFEWTWADVAQECETQLGPGGFKAVQVSPPQEHIVMPEKGYPWWQRYQPVSYQLTSRSGDRAAFIDMVERCDRAGVAVYVDAVINHMAGIEGGVGSGGTAFSKYDYPGLYSPEDFNDCRQPIKDYKDAQDVTQCELVGLSDLKTDSEYVQTQIVGYLSELVGLGVKGFRIDAAKHIRAAELGEIVARLKSATEIDPYIYQEVIDPGNEAVRKQDYYPNGDVIEFEFGRAVGEAFLGINDRSLADLATLGESWGLAPSDQAVVFIDNHDKQRGHGGGGTYLTHKDTDLYTLANVFMLAYPYGEVRVMSSYAFEDSDQGPPADAAGHTLPVYSKVGDGPSGPVFDHRCGQEWVCEHRWPEIASMVR
;
A
#
# COMPACT_ATOMS: atom_id res chain seq x y z
N MET A 1 92.40 19.66 -24.39
CA MET A 1 92.43 20.06 -22.96
C MET A 1 91.42 21.19 -22.73
N ARG A 2 90.20 20.88 -22.28
CA ARG A 2 89.27 21.86 -21.70
C ARG A 2 88.54 21.17 -20.54
N LYS A 3 88.66 21.77 -19.36
CA LYS A 3 88.25 21.25 -18.06
C LYS A 3 86.73 21.31 -17.89
N LEU A 4 86.19 20.29 -17.22
CA LEU A 4 84.82 20.20 -16.74
C LEU A 4 84.54 21.25 -15.66
N THR A 5 83.35 21.84 -15.69
CA THR A 5 82.65 22.41 -14.53
C THR A 5 81.27 21.79 -14.47
N GLY A 6 80.95 21.17 -13.32
CA GLY A 6 79.73 20.43 -13.08
C GLY A 6 78.51 21.33 -12.87
N GLY A 7 77.40 20.96 -13.49
CA GLY A 7 76.07 21.50 -13.19
C GLY A 7 75.33 20.52 -12.29
N ALA A 8 74.81 21.03 -11.17
CA ALA A 8 73.94 20.29 -10.26
C ALA A 8 72.54 20.16 -10.89
N ALA A 9 72.02 18.94 -10.98
CA ALA A 9 70.63 18.67 -11.32
C ALA A 9 69.81 18.59 -10.04
N LEU A 10 68.87 19.53 -9.86
CA LEU A 10 67.81 19.40 -8.87
C LEU A 10 66.76 18.42 -9.42
N ALA A 11 66.61 17.26 -8.78
CA ALA A 11 65.47 16.38 -8.99
C ALA A 11 64.38 16.76 -7.97
N VAL A 12 63.27 17.34 -8.45
CA VAL A 12 62.06 17.54 -7.63
C VAL A 12 61.28 16.23 -7.66
N ALA A 13 61.36 15.46 -6.59
CA ALA A 13 60.49 14.30 -6.38
C ALA A 13 59.10 14.81 -5.98
N GLY A 14 58.17 14.86 -6.92
CA GLY A 14 56.75 15.09 -6.63
C GLY A 14 56.15 13.86 -5.95
N VAL A 15 55.81 13.98 -4.68
CA VAL A 15 54.99 12.97 -3.97
C VAL A 15 53.55 13.15 -4.45
N VAL A 16 53.09 12.27 -5.32
CA VAL A 16 51.66 12.15 -5.64
C VAL A 16 51.01 11.40 -4.47
N ALA A 17 50.32 12.12 -3.60
CA ALA A 17 49.43 11.49 -2.64
C ALA A 17 48.23 10.90 -3.41
N MET A 18 48.19 9.58 -3.53
CA MET A 18 46.97 8.90 -3.99
C MET A 18 45.94 9.03 -2.87
N GLN A 19 44.98 9.94 -3.04
CA GLN A 19 43.77 9.95 -2.25
C GLN A 19 42.94 8.74 -2.68
N ASN A 20 42.81 7.75 -1.80
CA ASN A 20 41.77 6.74 -1.91
C ASN A 20 40.43 7.47 -1.75
N PHE A 21 39.76 7.77 -2.86
CA PHE A 21 38.34 8.04 -2.83
C PHE A 21 37.65 6.70 -2.54
N SER A 22 37.37 6.44 -1.26
CA SER A 22 36.31 5.50 -0.92
C SER A 22 35.03 6.10 -1.49
N SER A 23 34.41 5.44 -2.46
CA SER A 23 33.00 5.71 -2.75
C SER A 23 32.24 5.57 -1.43
N PRO A 24 31.31 6.49 -1.09
CA PRO A 24 30.36 6.19 -0.04
C PRO A 24 29.71 4.85 -0.37
N GLU A 25 29.56 4.00 0.63
CA GLU A 25 28.70 2.82 0.50
C GLU A 25 27.35 3.31 -0.05
N PRO A 26 26.78 2.68 -1.09
CA PRO A 26 25.46 3.06 -1.54
C PRO A 26 24.54 3.01 -0.33
N GLU A 27 23.83 4.12 -0.07
CA GLU A 27 22.74 4.14 0.90
C GLU A 27 21.85 2.92 0.63
N PRO A 28 21.39 2.20 1.67
CA PRO A 28 20.52 1.05 1.47
C PRO A 28 19.35 1.46 0.56
N SER A 29 19.11 0.70 -0.50
CA SER A 29 17.96 0.92 -1.37
C SER A 29 16.68 1.00 -0.52
N PRO A 30 15.75 1.93 -0.82
CA PRO A 30 14.48 2.03 -0.10
C PRO A 30 13.77 0.67 -0.03
N ALA A 31 13.06 0.41 1.05
CA ALA A 31 12.39 -0.86 1.26
C ALA A 31 11.18 -0.97 0.31
N VAL A 32 11.33 -1.70 -0.79
CA VAL A 32 10.23 -1.82 -1.76
C VAL A 32 9.13 -2.73 -1.24
N THR A 33 7.92 -2.19 -1.19
CA THR A 33 6.67 -2.91 -0.88
C THR A 33 5.94 -3.22 -2.17
N VAL A 34 5.36 -4.42 -2.30
CA VAL A 34 4.40 -4.74 -3.38
C VAL A 34 2.97 -4.79 -2.83
N HIS A 35 1.99 -4.23 -3.52
CA HIS A 35 0.57 -4.45 -3.21
C HIS A 35 0.02 -5.59 -4.08
N LEU A 36 -0.08 -6.80 -3.52
CA LEU A 36 -0.70 -7.95 -4.19
C LEU A 36 -2.23 -7.87 -4.08
N PHE A 37 -2.82 -7.00 -4.90
CA PHE A 37 -4.23 -6.63 -4.78
C PHE A 37 -5.17 -7.78 -5.15
N GLU A 38 -6.03 -8.15 -4.20
CA GLU A 38 -7.03 -9.22 -4.29
C GLU A 38 -6.49 -10.67 -4.36
N TRP A 39 -5.19 -10.88 -4.16
CA TRP A 39 -4.59 -12.22 -4.17
C TRP A 39 -5.09 -13.09 -3.00
N THR A 40 -5.12 -14.41 -3.19
CA THR A 40 -5.42 -15.36 -2.10
C THR A 40 -4.26 -15.44 -1.11
N TRP A 41 -4.52 -15.80 0.15
CA TRP A 41 -3.45 -15.97 1.15
C TRP A 41 -2.42 -17.02 0.73
N ALA A 42 -2.88 -18.11 0.13
CA ALA A 42 -2.01 -19.18 -0.36
C ALA A 42 -1.07 -18.69 -1.48
N ASP A 43 -1.57 -17.87 -2.40
CA ASP A 43 -0.76 -17.30 -3.48
C ASP A 43 0.24 -16.29 -2.94
N VAL A 44 -0.15 -15.42 -2.02
CA VAL A 44 0.78 -14.46 -1.37
C VAL A 44 1.92 -15.21 -0.66
N ALA A 45 1.60 -16.26 0.08
CA ALA A 45 2.59 -17.08 0.77
C ALA A 45 3.62 -17.69 -0.20
N GLN A 46 3.14 -18.23 -1.32
CA GLN A 46 4.00 -18.78 -2.37
C GLN A 46 4.79 -17.69 -3.11
N GLU A 47 4.21 -16.51 -3.31
CA GLU A 47 4.87 -15.36 -3.93
C GLU A 47 6.06 -14.90 -3.07
N CYS A 48 5.86 -14.80 -1.75
CA CYS A 48 6.89 -14.43 -0.80
C CYS A 48 8.13 -15.32 -0.91
N GLU A 49 7.94 -16.63 -0.95
CA GLU A 49 9.01 -17.63 -1.00
C GLU A 49 9.71 -17.69 -2.36
N THR A 50 8.96 -17.56 -3.45
CA THR A 50 9.47 -17.87 -4.78
C THR A 50 9.86 -16.65 -5.61
N GLN A 51 9.28 -15.48 -5.34
CA GLN A 51 9.49 -14.26 -6.11
C GLN A 51 9.92 -13.07 -5.24
N LEU A 52 9.16 -12.71 -4.20
CA LEU A 52 9.38 -11.45 -3.48
C LEU A 52 10.67 -11.48 -2.66
N GLY A 53 10.83 -12.46 -1.77
CA GLY A 53 12.03 -12.60 -0.94
C GLY A 53 13.31 -12.71 -1.77
N PRO A 54 13.39 -13.66 -2.72
CA PRO A 54 14.53 -13.75 -3.65
C PRO A 54 14.70 -12.52 -4.56
N GLY A 55 13.63 -11.77 -4.80
CA GLY A 55 13.59 -10.57 -5.64
C GLY A 55 14.03 -9.29 -4.93
N GLY A 56 14.20 -9.32 -3.61
CA GLY A 56 14.66 -8.16 -2.81
C GLY A 56 13.54 -7.32 -2.20
N PHE A 57 12.27 -7.61 -2.51
CA PHE A 57 11.13 -6.94 -1.88
C PHE A 57 11.16 -7.16 -0.37
N LYS A 58 10.83 -6.10 0.39
CA LYS A 58 10.88 -6.12 1.86
C LYS A 58 9.52 -6.29 2.50
N ALA A 59 8.46 -5.96 1.77
CA ALA A 59 7.11 -6.14 2.29
C ALA A 59 6.09 -6.43 1.18
N VAL A 60 4.97 -7.03 1.60
CA VAL A 60 3.75 -7.17 0.81
C VAL A 60 2.60 -6.49 1.54
N GLN A 61 1.94 -5.55 0.87
CA GLN A 61 0.61 -5.08 1.26
C GLN A 61 -0.42 -6.09 0.77
N VAL A 62 -1.27 -6.57 1.68
CA VAL A 62 -2.41 -7.45 1.37
C VAL A 62 -3.73 -6.69 1.48
N SER A 63 -4.70 -7.07 0.65
CA SER A 63 -6.07 -6.54 0.71
C SER A 63 -6.75 -6.83 2.07
N PRO A 64 -7.82 -6.10 2.44
CA PRO A 64 -8.42 -6.17 3.77
C PRO A 64 -8.77 -7.60 4.21
N PRO A 65 -8.18 -8.14 5.29
CA PRO A 65 -8.33 -9.55 5.67
C PRO A 65 -9.58 -9.83 6.50
N GLN A 66 -10.19 -8.79 7.07
CA GLN A 66 -11.38 -8.89 7.88
C GLN A 66 -12.62 -9.25 7.06
N GLU A 67 -13.63 -9.76 7.75
CA GLU A 67 -14.94 -10.05 7.19
C GLU A 67 -15.57 -8.77 6.63
N HIS A 68 -15.99 -8.90 5.38
CA HIS A 68 -16.58 -7.82 4.59
C HIS A 68 -17.90 -8.26 3.95
N ILE A 69 -18.68 -7.32 3.42
CA ILE A 69 -19.92 -7.64 2.70
C ILE A 69 -19.66 -8.47 1.45
N VAL A 70 -20.71 -9.13 0.95
CA VAL A 70 -20.68 -9.90 -0.29
C VAL A 70 -21.78 -9.39 -1.21
N MET A 71 -21.44 -9.03 -2.45
CA MET A 71 -22.36 -8.39 -3.39
C MET A 71 -22.49 -9.16 -4.71
N PRO A 72 -23.12 -10.36 -4.71
CA PRO A 72 -23.29 -11.18 -5.90
C PRO A 72 -24.09 -10.47 -7.00
N GLU A 73 -25.07 -9.64 -6.64
CA GLU A 73 -25.90 -8.88 -7.56
C GLU A 73 -25.14 -7.79 -8.32
N LYS A 74 -23.95 -7.41 -7.83
CA LYS A 74 -23.01 -6.49 -8.48
C LYS A 74 -21.80 -7.20 -9.09
N GLY A 75 -21.81 -8.54 -9.16
CA GLY A 75 -20.69 -9.30 -9.72
C GLY A 75 -19.46 -9.35 -8.82
N TYR A 76 -19.63 -9.28 -7.50
CA TYR A 76 -18.53 -9.34 -6.52
C TYR A 76 -17.44 -8.29 -6.76
N PRO A 77 -17.80 -6.99 -6.74
CA PRO A 77 -16.87 -5.90 -6.99
C PRO A 77 -15.75 -5.90 -5.95
N TRP A 78 -14.56 -5.40 -6.33
CA TRP A 78 -13.40 -5.38 -5.43
C TRP A 78 -13.64 -4.54 -4.18
N TRP A 79 -14.39 -3.45 -4.33
CA TRP A 79 -14.66 -2.50 -3.25
C TRP A 79 -15.58 -3.09 -2.16
N GLN A 80 -16.15 -4.29 -2.36
CA GLN A 80 -16.89 -4.98 -1.29
C GLN A 80 -15.99 -5.28 -0.08
N ARG A 81 -14.66 -5.39 -0.26
CA ARG A 81 -13.69 -5.60 0.83
C ARG A 81 -13.51 -4.39 1.74
N TYR A 82 -13.83 -3.21 1.22
CA TYR A 82 -13.76 -1.94 1.95
C TYR A 82 -15.07 -1.62 2.67
N GLN A 83 -15.86 -2.64 2.97
CA GLN A 83 -17.10 -2.53 3.73
C GLN A 83 -17.10 -3.60 4.82
N PRO A 84 -16.44 -3.33 5.96
CA PRO A 84 -16.31 -4.29 7.05
C PRO A 84 -17.67 -4.68 7.63
N VAL A 85 -17.75 -5.92 8.09
CA VAL A 85 -18.90 -6.48 8.84
C VAL A 85 -18.46 -6.92 10.22
N SER A 86 -17.29 -7.54 10.34
CA SER A 86 -16.67 -7.85 11.63
C SER A 86 -15.15 -7.91 11.48
N TYR A 87 -14.44 -8.10 12.59
CA TYR A 87 -12.98 -8.31 12.58
C TYR A 87 -12.56 -9.79 12.48
N GLN A 88 -13.49 -10.69 12.14
CA GLN A 88 -13.14 -12.08 11.82
C GLN A 88 -12.22 -12.13 10.59
N LEU A 89 -11.18 -12.95 10.62
CA LEU A 89 -10.25 -13.11 9.49
C LEU A 89 -10.77 -14.14 8.47
N THR A 90 -11.95 -13.87 7.92
CA THR A 90 -12.56 -14.66 6.84
C THR A 90 -12.97 -13.70 5.74
N SER A 91 -12.24 -13.70 4.64
CA SER A 91 -12.44 -12.79 3.52
C SER A 91 -12.40 -13.54 2.19
N ARG A 92 -12.58 -12.80 1.09
CA ARG A 92 -12.42 -13.32 -0.27
C ARG A 92 -11.09 -14.04 -0.54
N SER A 93 -10.02 -13.66 0.16
CA SER A 93 -8.68 -14.23 0.00
C SER A 93 -8.46 -15.56 0.74
N GLY A 94 -9.37 -15.93 1.65
CA GLY A 94 -9.29 -17.15 2.45
C GLY A 94 -9.65 -16.94 3.92
N ASP A 95 -9.53 -18.02 4.68
CA ASP A 95 -9.82 -18.05 6.12
C ASP A 95 -8.60 -17.68 6.99
N ARG A 96 -8.83 -17.67 8.30
CA ARG A 96 -7.82 -17.34 9.31
C ARG A 96 -6.61 -18.26 9.26
N ALA A 97 -6.81 -19.56 9.04
CA ALA A 97 -5.71 -20.51 9.04
C ALA A 97 -4.77 -20.27 7.85
N ALA A 98 -5.35 -19.99 6.67
CA ALA A 98 -4.58 -19.62 5.49
C ALA A 98 -3.90 -18.24 5.65
N PHE A 99 -4.52 -17.28 6.35
CA PHE A 99 -3.89 -16.01 6.67
C PHE A 99 -2.65 -16.19 7.56
N ILE A 100 -2.75 -17.02 8.61
CA ILE A 100 -1.62 -17.32 9.51
C ILE A 100 -0.48 -18.01 8.75
N ASP A 101 -0.78 -19.04 7.93
CA ASP A 101 0.23 -19.71 7.09
C ASP A 101 0.97 -18.71 6.19
N MET A 102 0.23 -17.77 5.58
CA MET A 102 0.78 -16.74 4.73
C MET A 102 1.74 -15.80 5.48
N VAL A 103 1.33 -15.29 6.64
CA VAL A 103 2.18 -14.41 7.46
C VAL A 103 3.46 -15.12 7.88
N GLU A 104 3.36 -16.36 8.36
CA GLU A 104 4.54 -17.13 8.80
C GLU A 104 5.50 -17.46 7.65
N ARG A 105 4.97 -17.78 6.46
CA ARG A 105 5.78 -18.09 5.27
C ARG A 105 6.46 -16.85 4.71
N CYS A 106 5.77 -15.72 4.67
CA CYS A 106 6.36 -14.45 4.27
C CYS A 106 7.46 -14.00 5.24
N ASP A 107 7.25 -14.10 6.56
CA ASP A 107 8.27 -13.77 7.56
C ASP A 107 9.53 -14.64 7.39
N ARG A 108 9.38 -15.96 7.18
CA ARG A 108 10.51 -16.86 6.86
C ARG A 108 11.24 -16.51 5.57
N ALA A 109 10.54 -15.94 4.59
CA ALA A 109 11.12 -15.46 3.34
C ALA A 109 11.76 -14.06 3.46
N GLY A 110 11.70 -13.43 4.64
CA GLY A 110 12.21 -12.08 4.87
C GLY A 110 11.32 -10.97 4.30
N VAL A 111 10.04 -11.26 4.09
CA VAL A 111 9.04 -10.32 3.54
C VAL A 111 8.02 -9.99 4.63
N ALA A 112 7.99 -8.74 5.06
CA ALA A 112 7.00 -8.25 6.01
C ALA A 112 5.59 -8.24 5.40
N VAL A 113 4.57 -8.56 6.19
CA VAL A 113 3.17 -8.41 5.76
C VAL A 113 2.60 -7.12 6.33
N TYR A 114 2.10 -6.26 5.45
CA TYR A 114 1.34 -5.05 5.78
C TYR A 114 -0.13 -5.26 5.46
N VAL A 115 -0.99 -5.08 6.46
CA VAL A 115 -2.43 -5.26 6.29
C VAL A 115 -3.09 -3.96 5.88
N ASP A 116 -3.97 -4.02 4.88
CA ASP A 116 -4.92 -2.95 4.59
C ASP A 116 -6.02 -2.92 5.67
N ALA A 117 -5.95 -1.92 6.56
CA ALA A 117 -6.80 -1.79 7.74
C ALA A 117 -7.91 -0.77 7.50
N VAL A 118 -9.14 -1.28 7.30
CA VAL A 118 -10.35 -0.46 7.19
C VAL A 118 -10.97 -0.25 8.56
N ILE A 119 -10.65 0.89 9.17
CA ILE A 119 -11.01 1.24 10.55
C ILE A 119 -11.79 2.55 10.68
N ASN A 120 -12.08 3.23 9.57
CA ASN A 120 -12.90 4.45 9.55
C ASN A 120 -14.40 4.13 9.65
N HIS A 121 -14.85 3.09 8.94
CA HIS A 121 -16.26 2.84 8.72
C HIS A 121 -16.56 1.34 8.71
N MET A 122 -17.85 1.03 8.74
CA MET A 122 -18.41 -0.28 8.46
C MET A 122 -19.22 -0.24 7.15
N ALA A 123 -19.94 -1.32 6.82
CA ALA A 123 -20.74 -1.40 5.60
C ALA A 123 -21.76 -0.25 5.40
N GLY A 124 -21.95 0.17 4.15
CA GLY A 124 -22.88 1.23 3.74
C GLY A 124 -24.22 0.74 3.21
N ILE A 125 -24.53 -0.55 3.37
CA ILE A 125 -25.80 -1.15 2.95
C ILE A 125 -26.72 -1.40 4.15
N GLU A 126 -28.03 -1.49 3.91
CA GLU A 126 -29.05 -1.63 4.97
C GLU A 126 -28.87 -2.89 5.83
N GLY A 127 -28.29 -3.94 5.26
CA GLY A 127 -27.93 -5.16 5.98
C GLY A 127 -27.62 -6.31 5.04
N GLY A 128 -27.17 -7.42 5.62
CA GLY A 128 -26.76 -8.58 4.87
C GLY A 128 -26.07 -9.62 5.74
N VAL A 129 -25.36 -10.53 5.08
CA VAL A 129 -24.48 -11.51 5.71
C VAL A 129 -23.09 -11.31 5.14
N GLY A 130 -22.11 -11.12 6.03
CA GLY A 130 -20.70 -10.98 5.66
C GLY A 130 -20.10 -12.27 5.13
N SER A 131 -18.90 -12.16 4.56
CA SER A 131 -18.11 -13.29 4.03
C SER A 131 -17.73 -14.34 5.09
N GLY A 132 -17.80 -14.01 6.38
CA GLY A 132 -17.60 -14.89 7.52
C GLY A 132 -18.91 -15.39 8.15
N GLY A 133 -20.06 -15.06 7.57
CA GLY A 133 -21.38 -15.51 8.03
C GLY A 133 -22.05 -14.62 9.07
N THR A 134 -21.47 -13.47 9.42
CA THR A 134 -22.08 -12.53 10.37
C THR A 134 -23.24 -11.80 9.72
N ALA A 135 -24.44 -11.94 10.30
CA ALA A 135 -25.57 -11.11 9.94
C ALA A 135 -25.43 -9.71 10.56
N PHE A 136 -25.69 -8.67 9.79
CA PHE A 136 -25.60 -7.28 10.24
C PHE A 136 -26.70 -6.42 9.62
N SER A 137 -26.91 -5.24 10.18
CA SER A 137 -27.69 -4.16 9.57
C SER A 137 -26.93 -2.83 9.65
N LYS A 138 -27.37 -1.81 8.93
CA LYS A 138 -26.71 -0.49 8.96
C LYS A 138 -26.67 0.03 10.41
N TYR A 139 -25.46 0.28 10.90
CA TYR A 139 -25.14 0.67 12.30
C TYR A 139 -25.31 -0.39 13.39
N ASP A 140 -25.66 -1.65 13.06
CA ASP A 140 -25.76 -2.74 14.05
C ASP A 140 -24.97 -3.95 13.55
N TYR A 141 -23.85 -4.20 14.22
CA TYR A 141 -22.88 -5.24 13.92
C TYR A 141 -22.76 -6.12 15.17
N PRO A 142 -23.62 -7.15 15.31
CA PRO A 142 -23.82 -7.88 16.55
C PRO A 142 -22.52 -8.39 17.18
N GLY A 143 -22.30 -8.04 18.45
CA GLY A 143 -21.11 -8.43 19.20
C GLY A 143 -19.88 -7.55 18.96
N LEU A 144 -19.96 -6.55 18.08
CA LEU A 144 -18.88 -5.61 17.80
C LEU A 144 -19.31 -4.15 18.00
N TYR A 145 -20.27 -3.65 17.23
CA TYR A 145 -20.72 -2.25 17.27
C TYR A 145 -22.24 -2.13 17.27
N SER A 146 -22.76 -1.15 18.02
CA SER A 146 -24.16 -0.75 18.04
C SER A 146 -24.34 0.69 17.53
N PRO A 147 -25.58 1.19 17.34
CA PRO A 147 -25.80 2.50 16.73
C PRO A 147 -25.13 3.69 17.43
N GLU A 148 -24.77 3.56 18.70
CA GLU A 148 -24.09 4.56 19.52
C GLU A 148 -22.58 4.66 19.24
N ASP A 149 -22.01 3.66 18.57
CA ASP A 149 -20.59 3.56 18.19
C ASP A 149 -20.29 4.24 16.85
N PHE A 150 -21.28 4.87 16.24
CA PHE A 150 -21.18 5.59 14.97
C PHE A 150 -21.41 7.09 15.16
N ASN A 151 -20.81 7.90 14.29
CA ASN A 151 -20.99 9.34 14.33
C ASN A 151 -22.44 9.76 14.08
N ASP A 152 -22.84 10.88 14.66
CA ASP A 152 -24.22 11.38 14.57
C ASP A 152 -24.58 11.85 13.15
N CYS A 153 -23.58 12.26 12.35
CA CYS A 153 -23.79 12.70 10.98
C CYS A 153 -23.96 11.52 10.02
N ARG A 154 -25.18 11.02 9.94
CA ARG A 154 -25.59 9.88 9.11
C ARG A 154 -25.93 10.28 7.68
N GLN A 155 -25.10 11.13 7.08
CA GLN A 155 -25.28 11.68 5.74
C GLN A 155 -23.97 11.58 4.97
N PRO A 156 -24.01 11.43 3.63
CA PRO A 156 -22.80 11.50 2.83
C PRO A 156 -22.08 12.85 3.02
N ILE A 157 -20.75 12.83 3.09
CA ILE A 157 -19.87 14.02 3.06
C ILE A 157 -20.25 14.91 1.87
N LYS A 158 -20.31 16.23 2.07
CA LYS A 158 -20.74 17.21 1.05
C LYS A 158 -19.74 18.32 0.79
N ASP A 159 -18.89 18.65 1.76
CA ASP A 159 -17.96 19.76 1.69
C ASP A 159 -16.56 19.40 2.22
N TYR A 160 -15.63 19.16 1.30
CA TYR A 160 -14.22 18.92 1.63
C TYR A 160 -13.47 20.16 2.16
N LYS A 161 -14.13 21.32 2.23
CA LYS A 161 -13.62 22.53 2.91
C LYS A 161 -14.04 22.61 4.38
N ASP A 162 -14.85 21.67 4.85
CA ASP A 162 -15.20 21.52 6.25
C ASP A 162 -14.57 20.24 6.81
N ALA A 163 -13.56 20.39 7.67
CA ALA A 163 -12.89 19.24 8.27
C ALA A 163 -13.83 18.39 9.13
N GLN A 164 -14.87 19.00 9.73
CA GLN A 164 -15.85 18.25 10.51
C GLN A 164 -16.74 17.40 9.61
N ASP A 165 -17.19 17.93 8.47
CA ASP A 165 -17.96 17.14 7.49
C ASP A 165 -17.11 15.98 6.94
N VAL A 166 -15.85 16.22 6.60
CA VAL A 166 -14.94 15.18 6.07
C VAL A 166 -14.67 14.04 7.06
N THR A 167 -14.56 14.35 8.35
CA THR A 167 -14.08 13.42 9.37
C THR A 167 -15.15 12.84 10.28
N GLN A 168 -16.41 13.24 10.13
CA GLN A 168 -17.50 12.83 11.04
C GLN A 168 -18.79 12.44 10.31
N CYS A 169 -18.84 12.59 8.98
CA CYS A 169 -19.98 12.20 8.16
C CYS A 169 -19.62 11.00 7.25
N GLU A 170 -20.62 10.32 6.72
CA GLU A 170 -20.43 9.06 5.99
C GLU A 170 -19.67 9.27 4.67
N LEU A 171 -18.48 8.68 4.54
CA LEU A 171 -17.83 8.57 3.23
C LEU A 171 -18.71 7.70 2.31
N VAL A 172 -19.30 8.30 1.28
CA VAL A 172 -20.20 7.65 0.31
C VAL A 172 -21.32 6.78 0.92
N GLY A 173 -21.78 7.12 2.13
CA GLY A 173 -22.86 6.41 2.83
C GLY A 173 -22.42 5.19 3.66
N LEU A 174 -21.10 5.00 3.83
CA LEU A 174 -20.50 4.00 4.72
C LEU A 174 -20.71 4.40 6.17
N SER A 175 -21.10 3.45 7.03
CA SER A 175 -21.40 3.73 8.44
C SER A 175 -20.14 4.18 9.19
N ASP A 176 -20.06 5.48 9.46
CA ASP A 176 -18.86 6.16 9.97
C ASP A 176 -18.66 5.94 11.48
N LEU A 177 -17.54 5.32 11.87
CA LEU A 177 -17.26 4.95 13.26
C LEU A 177 -16.93 6.19 14.10
N LYS A 178 -17.42 6.18 15.33
CA LYS A 178 -17.14 7.24 16.30
C LYS A 178 -15.79 7.03 16.96
N THR A 179 -14.72 7.41 16.27
CA THR A 179 -13.32 7.15 16.67
C THR A 179 -12.83 7.92 17.90
N ASP A 180 -13.59 8.90 18.42
CA ASP A 180 -13.35 9.49 19.75
C ASP A 180 -13.90 8.65 20.92
N SER A 181 -14.69 7.61 20.64
CA SER A 181 -15.20 6.69 21.65
C SER A 181 -14.11 5.75 22.13
N GLU A 182 -13.90 5.69 23.45
CA GLU A 182 -12.96 4.74 24.07
C GLU A 182 -13.31 3.28 23.71
N TYR A 183 -14.59 2.96 23.60
CA TYR A 183 -15.03 1.63 23.22
C TYR A 183 -14.61 1.30 21.78
N VAL A 184 -14.86 2.21 20.83
CA VAL A 184 -14.48 2.05 19.42
C VAL A 184 -12.97 1.92 19.28
N GLN A 185 -12.19 2.80 19.91
CA GLN A 185 -10.73 2.70 19.92
C GLN A 185 -10.25 1.36 20.49
N THR A 186 -10.91 0.85 21.55
CA THR A 186 -10.58 -0.46 22.14
C THR A 186 -10.82 -1.61 21.18
N GLN A 187 -11.94 -1.61 20.44
CA GLN A 187 -12.23 -2.65 19.45
C GLN A 187 -11.24 -2.61 18.28
N ILE A 188 -10.94 -1.41 17.76
CA ILE A 188 -9.94 -1.21 16.69
C ILE A 188 -8.56 -1.69 17.15
N VAL A 189 -8.10 -1.26 18.33
CA VAL A 189 -6.80 -1.69 18.87
C VAL A 189 -6.77 -3.19 19.10
N GLY A 190 -7.86 -3.80 19.60
CA GLY A 190 -7.96 -5.25 19.75
C GLY A 190 -7.74 -6.00 18.43
N TYR A 191 -8.41 -5.56 17.35
CA TYR A 191 -8.23 -6.11 16.01
C TYR A 191 -6.80 -5.95 15.48
N LEU A 192 -6.23 -4.74 15.57
CA LEU A 192 -4.88 -4.48 15.07
C LEU A 192 -3.82 -5.21 15.90
N SER A 193 -3.94 -5.25 17.22
CA SER A 193 -3.04 -5.98 18.10
C SER A 193 -3.11 -7.49 17.88
N GLU A 194 -4.28 -8.04 17.58
CA GLU A 194 -4.43 -9.44 17.19
C GLU A 194 -3.63 -9.75 15.91
N LEU A 195 -3.76 -8.91 14.88
CA LEU A 195 -3.00 -9.06 13.63
C LEU A 195 -1.48 -8.99 13.86
N VAL A 196 -1.01 -8.05 14.69
CA VAL A 196 0.41 -7.99 15.10
C VAL A 196 0.82 -9.28 15.82
N GLY A 197 -0.03 -9.80 16.71
CA GLY A 197 0.19 -11.08 17.40
C GLY A 197 0.28 -12.29 16.46
N LEU A 198 -0.32 -12.21 15.26
CA LEU A 198 -0.17 -13.21 14.20
C LEU A 198 1.09 -13.03 13.35
N GLY A 199 1.87 -11.97 13.56
CA GLY A 199 3.13 -11.70 12.87
C GLY A 199 3.09 -10.57 11.84
N VAL A 200 1.94 -9.90 11.66
CA VAL A 200 1.82 -8.70 10.80
C VAL A 200 2.77 -7.61 11.31
N LYS A 201 3.46 -6.93 10.39
CA LYS A 201 4.53 -5.96 10.73
C LYS A 201 4.11 -4.51 10.53
N GLY A 202 2.95 -4.26 9.94
CA GLY A 202 2.49 -2.91 9.67
C GLY A 202 1.11 -2.85 9.05
N PHE A 203 0.63 -1.62 8.87
CA PHE A 203 -0.72 -1.32 8.42
C PHE A 203 -0.73 -0.16 7.41
N ARG A 204 -1.42 -0.39 6.30
CA ARG A 204 -1.98 0.69 5.48
C ARG A 204 -3.30 1.09 6.13
N ILE A 205 -3.39 2.30 6.66
CA ILE A 205 -4.65 2.80 7.22
C ILE A 205 -5.51 3.35 6.08
N ASP A 206 -6.57 2.63 5.74
CA ASP A 206 -7.59 3.03 4.76
C ASP A 206 -8.30 4.31 5.21
N ALA A 207 -8.62 5.19 4.24
CA ALA A 207 -9.45 6.36 4.47
C ALA A 207 -9.01 7.20 5.69
N ALA A 208 -7.70 7.27 6.00
CA ALA A 208 -7.20 7.94 7.20
C ALA A 208 -7.61 9.42 7.25
N LYS A 209 -7.73 10.08 6.10
CA LYS A 209 -8.30 11.43 5.95
C LYS A 209 -9.68 11.62 6.60
N HIS A 210 -10.46 10.56 6.69
CA HIS A 210 -11.82 10.56 7.22
C HIS A 210 -11.88 10.26 8.72
N ILE A 211 -10.74 9.97 9.35
CA ILE A 211 -10.58 9.89 10.81
C ILE A 211 -9.89 11.17 11.25
N ARG A 212 -10.32 11.81 12.35
CA ARG A 212 -9.59 12.98 12.85
C ARG A 212 -8.16 12.57 13.22
N ALA A 213 -7.17 13.32 12.77
CA ALA A 213 -5.76 12.96 12.96
C ALA A 213 -5.39 12.72 14.44
N ALA A 214 -5.97 13.48 15.38
CA ALA A 214 -5.76 13.28 16.81
C ALA A 214 -6.31 11.94 17.32
N GLU A 215 -7.50 11.53 16.88
CA GLU A 215 -8.11 10.24 17.26
C GLU A 215 -7.32 9.06 16.68
N LEU A 216 -6.90 9.18 15.41
CA LEU A 216 -6.04 8.17 14.79
C LEU A 216 -4.70 8.07 15.54
N GLY A 217 -4.13 9.20 15.95
CA GLY A 217 -2.93 9.23 16.78
C GLY A 217 -3.09 8.52 18.12
N GLU A 218 -4.26 8.66 18.77
CA GLU A 218 -4.59 7.92 19.99
C GLU A 218 -4.71 6.41 19.76
N ILE A 219 -5.38 6.00 18.68
CA ILE A 219 -5.49 4.58 18.27
C ILE A 219 -4.09 3.99 18.03
N VAL A 220 -3.24 4.67 17.27
CA VAL A 220 -1.87 4.23 16.97
C VAL A 220 -1.04 4.16 18.25
N ALA A 221 -1.10 5.16 19.14
CA ALA A 221 -0.37 5.15 20.41
C ALA A 221 -0.80 3.99 21.33
N ARG A 222 -2.11 3.71 21.39
CA ARG A 222 -2.65 2.55 22.12
C ARG A 222 -2.17 1.23 21.51
N LEU A 223 -2.18 1.10 20.19
CA LEU A 223 -1.67 -0.09 19.48
C LEU A 223 -0.20 -0.34 19.79
N LYS A 224 0.66 0.68 19.69
CA LYS A 224 2.09 0.59 20.04
C LYS A 224 2.30 0.17 21.49
N SER A 225 1.44 0.63 22.40
CA SER A 225 1.48 0.25 23.81
C SER A 225 1.00 -1.18 24.07
N ALA A 226 0.13 -1.72 23.20
CA ALA A 226 -0.48 -3.04 23.33
C ALA A 226 0.30 -4.15 22.62
N THR A 227 1.38 -3.85 21.90
CA THR A 227 2.13 -4.80 21.07
C THR A 227 3.61 -4.83 21.41
N GLU A 228 4.28 -5.96 21.16
CA GLU A 228 5.70 -6.14 21.46
C GLU A 228 6.65 -5.49 20.43
N ILE A 229 6.10 -5.13 19.27
CA ILE A 229 6.81 -4.44 18.19
C ILE A 229 6.16 -3.07 17.97
N ASP A 230 6.88 -2.13 17.38
CA ASP A 230 6.28 -0.93 16.81
C ASP A 230 5.86 -1.25 15.35
N PRO A 231 4.57 -1.47 15.06
CA PRO A 231 4.14 -1.77 13.69
C PRO A 231 4.33 -0.55 12.79
N TYR A 232 4.79 -0.77 11.56
CA TYR A 232 4.91 0.29 10.57
C TYR A 232 3.53 0.82 10.17
N ILE A 233 3.32 2.13 10.18
CA ILE A 233 2.04 2.77 9.87
C ILE A 233 2.22 3.71 8.69
N TYR A 234 1.41 3.52 7.64
CA TYR A 234 1.29 4.47 6.55
C TYR A 234 -0.16 4.72 6.18
N GLN A 235 -0.49 5.99 5.93
CA GLN A 235 -1.85 6.48 6.04
C GLN A 235 -2.36 7.00 4.70
N GLU A 236 -3.57 6.60 4.31
CA GLU A 236 -4.21 7.17 3.14
C GLU A 236 -4.81 8.54 3.43
N VAL A 237 -4.08 9.59 3.03
CA VAL A 237 -4.56 10.97 3.09
C VAL A 237 -4.47 11.60 1.70
N ILE A 238 -5.57 11.53 0.94
CA ILE A 238 -5.66 12.18 -0.37
C ILE A 238 -5.79 13.69 -0.17
N ASP A 239 -4.68 14.42 -0.27
CA ASP A 239 -4.62 15.88 -0.14
C ASP A 239 -4.28 16.55 -1.50
N PRO A 240 -5.28 17.06 -2.25
CA PRO A 240 -5.06 17.76 -3.52
C PRO A 240 -4.56 19.21 -3.33
N GLY A 241 -4.23 19.63 -2.11
CA GLY A 241 -3.60 20.91 -1.85
C GLY A 241 -4.54 22.05 -1.49
N ASN A 242 -5.86 21.85 -1.58
CA ASN A 242 -6.85 22.90 -1.38
C ASN A 242 -7.96 22.55 -0.38
N GLU A 243 -7.93 21.41 0.29
CA GLU A 243 -8.99 20.95 1.20
C GLU A 243 -8.69 21.27 2.67
N ALA A 244 -9.66 21.08 3.55
CA ALA A 244 -9.53 21.42 4.97
C ALA A 244 -8.66 20.45 5.77
N VAL A 245 -8.74 19.16 5.44
CA VAL A 245 -7.91 18.10 6.03
C VAL A 245 -6.64 17.97 5.20
N ARG A 246 -5.47 18.02 5.84
CA ARG A 246 -4.17 18.08 5.17
C ARG A 246 -3.30 16.89 5.57
N LYS A 247 -2.43 16.41 4.67
CA LYS A 247 -1.53 15.29 4.98
C LYS A 247 -0.58 15.59 6.15
N GLN A 248 -0.22 16.86 6.33
CA GLN A 248 0.63 17.32 7.43
C GLN A 248 0.03 17.05 8.82
N ASP A 249 -1.30 16.97 8.92
CA ASP A 249 -1.98 16.69 10.19
C ASP A 249 -1.67 15.27 10.69
N TYR A 250 -1.26 14.37 9.80
CA TYR A 250 -1.09 12.93 10.04
C TYR A 250 0.37 12.50 10.21
N TYR A 251 1.35 13.38 9.96
CA TYR A 251 2.78 13.06 10.16
C TYR A 251 3.13 12.55 11.57
N PRO A 252 2.49 13.01 12.66
CA PRO A 252 2.75 12.46 13.98
C PRO A 252 2.34 10.99 14.16
N ASN A 253 1.46 10.47 13.29
CA ASN A 253 0.86 9.15 13.43
C ASN A 253 1.61 8.06 12.64
N GLY A 254 2.50 8.45 11.72
CA GLY A 254 3.21 7.57 10.79
C GLY A 254 3.38 8.24 9.43
N ASP A 255 3.80 7.45 8.45
CA ASP A 255 4.01 7.94 7.09
C ASP A 255 2.67 8.22 6.40
N VAL A 256 2.69 8.98 5.32
CA VAL A 256 1.52 9.27 4.50
C VAL A 256 1.73 8.77 3.07
N ILE A 257 0.65 8.31 2.46
CA ILE A 257 0.62 7.96 1.05
C ILE A 257 0.66 9.25 0.23
N GLU A 258 1.75 9.51 -0.50
CA GLU A 258 1.97 10.75 -1.25
C GLU A 258 1.40 10.65 -2.67
N PHE A 259 0.10 10.94 -2.79
CA PHE A 259 -0.64 10.90 -4.06
C PHE A 259 -0.05 11.83 -5.12
N GLU A 260 0.52 12.98 -4.74
CA GLU A 260 1.04 13.95 -5.71
C GLU A 260 2.32 13.46 -6.41
N PHE A 261 3.04 12.50 -5.83
CA PHE A 261 4.21 11.89 -6.47
C PHE A 261 3.82 11.17 -7.77
N GLY A 262 2.91 10.19 -7.69
CA GLY A 262 2.47 9.41 -8.86
C GLY A 262 1.83 10.30 -9.92
N ARG A 263 1.03 11.29 -9.50
CA ARG A 263 0.45 12.30 -10.40
C ARG A 263 1.52 13.11 -11.12
N ALA A 264 2.50 13.65 -10.39
CA ALA A 264 3.58 14.47 -10.94
C ALA A 264 4.44 13.70 -11.95
N VAL A 265 4.80 12.46 -11.61
CA VAL A 265 5.56 11.58 -12.49
C VAL A 265 4.74 11.24 -13.73
N GLY A 266 3.48 10.82 -13.56
CA GLY A 266 2.59 10.50 -14.69
C GLY A 266 2.42 11.67 -15.67
N GLU A 267 2.15 12.88 -15.15
CA GLU A 267 2.03 14.09 -15.96
C GLU A 267 3.31 14.43 -16.73
N ALA A 268 4.48 14.27 -16.11
CA ALA A 268 5.77 14.53 -16.75
C ALA A 268 6.11 13.52 -17.87
N PHE A 269 5.79 12.24 -17.67
CA PHE A 269 5.98 11.20 -18.69
C PHE A 269 4.99 11.34 -19.86
N LEU A 270 3.78 11.82 -19.60
CA LEU A 270 2.77 12.11 -20.63
C LEU A 270 2.98 13.45 -21.34
N GLY A 271 3.79 14.35 -20.77
CA GLY A 271 4.01 15.69 -21.31
C GLY A 271 2.77 16.59 -21.23
N ILE A 272 1.99 16.48 -20.15
CA ILE A 272 0.74 17.21 -19.94
C ILE A 272 0.85 18.15 -18.74
N ASN A 273 -0.12 19.07 -18.57
CA ASN A 273 -0.17 20.02 -17.45
C ASN A 273 1.11 20.84 -17.29
N ASP A 274 1.74 21.21 -18.42
CA ASP A 274 3.00 21.95 -18.51
C ASP A 274 4.17 21.27 -17.76
N ARG A 275 4.16 19.93 -17.64
CA ARG A 275 5.25 19.14 -17.07
C ARG A 275 6.02 18.37 -18.13
N SER A 276 7.30 18.16 -17.86
CA SER A 276 8.23 17.40 -18.67
C SER A 276 9.16 16.55 -17.81
N LEU A 277 9.83 15.57 -18.42
CA LEU A 277 10.83 14.74 -17.74
C LEU A 277 11.98 15.57 -17.12
N ALA A 278 12.30 16.74 -17.70
CA ALA A 278 13.35 17.59 -17.16
C ALA A 278 12.98 18.19 -15.80
N ASP A 279 11.69 18.43 -15.55
CA ASP A 279 11.21 19.01 -14.31
C ASP A 279 11.40 18.05 -13.12
N LEU A 280 11.33 16.74 -13.38
CA LEU A 280 11.52 15.68 -12.37
C LEU A 280 12.90 15.72 -11.70
N ALA A 281 13.88 16.44 -12.25
CA ALA A 281 15.18 16.65 -11.62
C ALA A 281 15.09 17.35 -10.25
N THR A 282 13.96 17.98 -9.92
CA THR A 282 13.72 18.66 -8.64
C THR A 282 12.52 18.12 -7.89
N LEU A 283 11.98 16.97 -8.31
CA LEU A 283 10.80 16.36 -7.69
C LEU A 283 11.05 16.10 -6.19
N GLY A 284 10.17 16.59 -5.33
CA GLY A 284 10.25 16.33 -3.89
C GLY A 284 9.54 17.39 -3.08
N GLU A 285 10.00 17.63 -1.86
CA GLU A 285 9.36 18.54 -0.89
C GLU A 285 9.16 19.97 -1.42
N SER A 286 10.06 20.46 -2.27
CA SER A 286 9.94 21.80 -2.90
C SER A 286 8.72 21.93 -3.81
N TRP A 287 8.13 20.81 -4.22
CA TRP A 287 6.89 20.73 -4.99
C TRP A 287 5.65 20.58 -4.10
N GLY A 288 5.82 20.61 -2.76
CA GLY A 288 4.75 20.42 -1.78
C GLY A 288 4.42 18.96 -1.48
N LEU A 289 5.29 18.02 -1.87
CA LEU A 289 5.21 16.63 -1.43
C LEU A 289 5.57 16.53 0.08
N ALA A 290 5.12 15.48 0.73
CA ALA A 290 5.45 15.13 2.10
C ALA A 290 6.95 14.87 2.25
N PRO A 291 7.55 15.14 3.43
CA PRO A 291 8.95 14.85 3.69
C PRO A 291 9.34 13.44 3.22
N SER A 292 10.52 13.30 2.62
CA SER A 292 10.91 12.01 2.04
C SER A 292 10.97 10.88 3.07
N ASP A 293 11.25 11.18 4.33
CA ASP A 293 11.28 10.22 5.45
C ASP A 293 9.89 9.98 6.08
N GLN A 294 8.84 10.54 5.49
CA GLN A 294 7.44 10.41 5.92
C GLN A 294 6.50 10.09 4.75
N ALA A 295 7.04 9.73 3.59
CA ALA A 295 6.28 9.55 2.36
C ALA A 295 6.34 8.10 1.88
N VAL A 296 5.17 7.51 1.61
CA VAL A 296 5.05 6.30 0.80
C VAL A 296 4.62 6.69 -0.61
N VAL A 297 5.47 6.42 -1.60
CA VAL A 297 5.26 6.80 -2.99
C VAL A 297 4.86 5.62 -3.87
N PHE A 298 4.13 5.90 -4.94
CA PHE A 298 3.65 4.91 -5.90
C PHE A 298 3.38 5.60 -7.25
N ILE A 299 3.38 4.84 -8.35
CA ILE A 299 2.95 5.35 -9.67
C ILE A 299 1.42 5.30 -9.79
N ASP A 300 0.81 4.18 -9.41
CA ASP A 300 -0.63 4.02 -9.23
C ASP A 300 -0.96 3.19 -7.98
N ASN A 301 -2.21 3.23 -7.57
CA ASN A 301 -2.77 2.34 -6.55
C ASN A 301 -4.09 1.75 -7.08
N HIS A 302 -4.72 0.90 -6.26
CA HIS A 302 -5.94 0.21 -6.64
C HIS A 302 -7.11 1.15 -6.98
N ASP A 303 -7.20 2.33 -6.35
CA ASP A 303 -8.20 3.35 -6.70
C ASP A 303 -7.85 4.14 -7.97
N LYS A 304 -6.65 4.73 -8.02
CA LYS A 304 -6.23 5.66 -9.06
C LYS A 304 -6.14 5.01 -10.42
N GLN A 305 -5.80 3.72 -10.48
CA GLN A 305 -5.83 2.99 -11.75
C GLN A 305 -7.24 2.83 -12.33
N ARG A 306 -8.28 3.00 -11.51
CA ARG A 306 -9.70 2.98 -11.89
C ARG A 306 -10.32 4.38 -11.99
N GLY A 307 -9.53 5.44 -11.75
CA GLY A 307 -10.03 6.82 -11.71
C GLY A 307 -10.80 7.17 -10.43
N HIS A 308 -10.68 6.38 -9.37
CA HIS A 308 -11.35 6.61 -8.08
C HIS A 308 -10.50 7.52 -7.17
N GLY A 309 -11.06 7.96 -6.03
CA GLY A 309 -10.36 8.79 -5.04
C GLY A 309 -10.08 10.23 -5.50
N GLY A 310 -10.92 10.79 -6.38
CA GLY A 310 -10.76 12.15 -6.92
C GLY A 310 -9.90 12.22 -8.19
N GLY A 311 -9.68 13.44 -8.69
CA GLY A 311 -9.01 13.67 -9.98
C GLY A 311 -7.50 13.37 -10.00
N GLY A 312 -6.88 13.73 -11.13
CA GLY A 312 -5.46 13.52 -11.42
C GLY A 312 -5.25 12.51 -12.56
N THR A 313 -4.14 12.63 -13.27
CA THR A 313 -3.74 11.67 -14.31
C THR A 313 -2.62 10.79 -13.74
N TYR A 314 -2.89 9.49 -13.67
CA TYR A 314 -1.94 8.48 -13.20
C TYR A 314 -1.69 7.49 -14.33
N LEU A 315 -0.43 7.09 -14.50
CA LEU A 315 -0.08 6.01 -15.40
C LEU A 315 -0.45 4.68 -14.73
N THR A 316 -0.91 3.73 -15.52
CA THR A 316 -1.30 2.38 -15.06
C THR A 316 -0.70 1.32 -15.97
N HIS A 317 -0.85 0.04 -15.62
CA HIS A 317 -0.43 -1.05 -16.52
C HIS A 317 -1.04 -0.97 -17.93
N LYS A 318 -2.15 -0.24 -18.14
CA LYS A 318 -2.77 0.00 -19.45
C LYS A 318 -1.97 0.96 -20.35
N ASP A 319 -1.07 1.76 -19.77
CA ASP A 319 -0.18 2.68 -20.48
C ASP A 319 1.14 2.03 -20.91
N THR A 320 1.31 0.71 -20.65
CA THR A 320 2.40 -0.14 -21.15
C THR A 320 3.80 0.42 -20.85
N ASP A 321 4.58 0.77 -21.88
CA ASP A 321 5.97 1.20 -21.78
C ASP A 321 6.15 2.45 -20.90
N LEU A 322 5.20 3.40 -20.94
CA LEU A 322 5.27 4.61 -20.11
C LEU A 322 5.16 4.26 -18.62
N TYR A 323 4.26 3.34 -18.28
CA TYR A 323 4.09 2.89 -16.90
C TYR A 323 5.30 2.12 -16.40
N THR A 324 5.89 1.27 -17.23
CA THR A 324 7.15 0.57 -16.91
C THR A 324 8.26 1.58 -16.63
N LEU A 325 8.46 2.57 -17.50
CA LEU A 325 9.51 3.59 -17.31
C LEU A 325 9.25 4.48 -16.10
N ALA A 326 8.00 4.81 -15.79
CA ALA A 326 7.64 5.55 -14.59
C ALA A 326 7.97 4.76 -13.31
N ASN A 327 7.71 3.45 -13.27
CA ASN A 327 8.11 2.60 -12.16
C ASN A 327 9.63 2.48 -12.04
N VAL A 328 10.35 2.34 -13.16
CA VAL A 328 11.82 2.36 -13.17
C VAL A 328 12.36 3.69 -12.61
N PHE A 329 11.77 4.82 -12.99
CA PHE A 329 12.11 6.12 -12.42
C PHE A 329 11.87 6.15 -10.91
N MET A 330 10.68 5.76 -10.44
CA MET A 330 10.35 5.73 -9.02
C MET A 330 11.30 4.86 -8.20
N LEU A 331 11.66 3.68 -8.71
CA LEU A 331 12.59 2.77 -8.03
C LEU A 331 14.05 3.27 -8.03
N ALA A 332 14.43 4.10 -9.02
CA ALA A 332 15.76 4.70 -9.08
C ALA A 332 15.87 6.05 -8.33
N TYR A 333 14.75 6.73 -8.11
CA TYR A 333 14.72 8.07 -7.54
C TYR A 333 14.65 7.99 -6.00
N PRO A 334 15.61 8.60 -5.27
CA PRO A 334 15.73 8.43 -3.81
C PRO A 334 14.72 9.30 -3.07
N TYR A 335 13.44 8.92 -3.09
CA TYR A 335 12.36 9.66 -2.45
C TYR A 335 11.28 8.73 -1.90
N GLY A 336 11.03 8.79 -0.60
CA GLY A 336 10.01 8.00 0.07
C GLY A 336 10.31 6.49 0.12
N GLU A 337 9.46 5.79 0.87
CA GLU A 337 9.32 4.33 0.76
C GLU A 337 8.51 4.00 -0.49
N VAL A 338 8.97 3.03 -1.28
CA VAL A 338 8.38 2.75 -2.60
C VAL A 338 7.36 1.62 -2.51
N ARG A 339 6.16 1.84 -3.06
CA ARG A 339 5.15 0.81 -3.25
C ARG A 339 4.86 0.58 -4.73
N VAL A 340 5.07 -0.66 -5.18
CA VAL A 340 4.72 -1.15 -6.52
C VAL A 340 3.33 -1.79 -6.49
N MET A 341 2.45 -1.39 -7.40
CA MET A 341 1.15 -2.03 -7.56
C MET A 341 1.30 -3.39 -8.24
N SER A 342 0.49 -4.37 -7.87
CA SER A 342 0.33 -5.63 -8.60
C SER A 342 -1.14 -5.92 -8.80
N SER A 343 -1.60 -5.75 -10.04
CA SER A 343 -3.01 -5.68 -10.42
C SER A 343 -3.53 -7.01 -10.97
N TYR A 344 -4.84 -7.08 -11.14
CA TYR A 344 -5.51 -7.92 -12.12
C TYR A 344 -6.04 -7.04 -13.27
N ALA A 345 -6.25 -7.65 -14.44
CA ALA A 345 -6.78 -6.95 -15.60
C ALA A 345 -8.28 -6.69 -15.43
N PHE A 346 -8.72 -5.49 -15.79
CA PHE A 346 -10.12 -5.07 -15.68
C PHE A 346 -10.51 -4.14 -16.83
N GLU A 347 -11.77 -4.23 -17.25
CA GLU A 347 -12.35 -3.34 -18.26
C GLU A 347 -13.37 -2.36 -17.65
N ASP A 348 -13.91 -2.70 -16.49
CA ASP A 348 -14.87 -1.90 -15.73
C ASP A 348 -14.29 -1.52 -14.36
N SER A 349 -14.58 -0.31 -13.88
CA SER A 349 -13.98 0.24 -12.65
C SER A 349 -14.48 -0.45 -11.37
N ASP A 350 -15.66 -1.07 -11.40
CA ASP A 350 -16.21 -1.83 -10.29
C ASP A 350 -15.82 -3.32 -10.34
N GLN A 351 -15.32 -3.80 -11.49
CA GLN A 351 -15.00 -5.20 -11.72
C GLN A 351 -14.11 -5.78 -10.62
N GLY A 352 -14.53 -6.91 -10.04
CA GLY A 352 -13.71 -7.68 -9.11
C GLY A 352 -12.55 -8.43 -9.79
N PRO A 353 -11.66 -9.06 -8.99
CA PRO A 353 -10.63 -9.96 -9.50
C PRO A 353 -11.21 -11.16 -10.26
N PRO A 354 -10.38 -11.89 -11.02
CA PRO A 354 -10.74 -13.22 -11.52
C PRO A 354 -11.31 -14.08 -10.39
N ALA A 355 -12.56 -14.51 -10.52
CA ALA A 355 -13.30 -15.19 -9.46
C ALA A 355 -14.16 -16.34 -9.99
N ASP A 356 -14.45 -17.31 -9.12
CA ASP A 356 -15.42 -18.37 -9.41
C ASP A 356 -16.87 -17.86 -9.33
N ALA A 357 -17.84 -18.73 -9.63
CA ALA A 357 -19.26 -18.37 -9.63
C ALA A 357 -19.81 -17.98 -8.24
N ALA A 358 -19.10 -18.29 -7.16
CA ALA A 358 -19.45 -17.91 -5.79
C ALA A 358 -18.70 -16.64 -5.33
N GLY A 359 -17.86 -16.06 -6.19
CA GLY A 359 -17.11 -14.84 -5.90
C GLY A 359 -15.77 -15.09 -5.20
N HIS A 360 -15.33 -16.33 -5.02
CA HIS A 360 -13.99 -16.59 -4.47
C HIS A 360 -12.92 -16.27 -5.52
N THR A 361 -11.84 -15.61 -5.11
CA THR A 361 -10.73 -15.29 -6.01
C THR A 361 -10.13 -16.57 -6.58
N LEU A 362 -9.93 -16.60 -7.91
CA LEU A 362 -9.24 -17.69 -8.58
C LEU A 362 -7.73 -17.64 -8.29
N PRO A 363 -7.08 -18.77 -7.96
CA PRO A 363 -5.67 -18.77 -7.60
C PRO A 363 -4.74 -18.25 -8.70
N VAL A 364 -3.75 -17.44 -8.36
CA VAL A 364 -2.72 -17.02 -9.33
C VAL A 364 -1.84 -18.22 -9.72
N TYR A 365 -1.51 -19.06 -8.74
CA TYR A 365 -0.85 -20.33 -8.95
C TYR A 365 -1.86 -21.47 -9.04
N SER A 366 -1.82 -22.26 -10.10
CA SER A 366 -2.71 -23.41 -10.27
C SER A 366 -1.91 -24.69 -10.44
N LYS A 367 -2.21 -25.72 -9.65
CA LYS A 367 -1.55 -27.03 -9.78
C LYS A 367 -1.89 -27.63 -11.14
N VAL A 368 -0.89 -27.90 -11.97
CA VAL A 368 -1.03 -28.50 -13.30
C VAL A 368 -0.56 -29.95 -13.36
N GLY A 369 0.06 -30.45 -12.30
CA GLY A 369 0.44 -31.87 -12.20
C GLY A 369 1.29 -32.18 -10.98
N ASP A 370 1.82 -33.39 -10.95
CA ASP A 370 2.83 -33.83 -9.99
C ASP A 370 4.12 -34.15 -10.74
N GLY A 371 5.21 -33.51 -10.33
CA GLY A 371 6.55 -33.71 -10.86
C GLY A 371 7.41 -34.57 -9.91
N PRO A 372 8.64 -34.90 -10.31
CA PRO A 372 9.55 -35.75 -9.53
C PRO A 372 9.90 -35.16 -8.14
N SER A 373 9.80 -33.85 -7.99
CA SER A 373 10.13 -33.07 -6.79
C SER A 373 8.90 -32.53 -6.05
N GLY A 374 7.70 -32.96 -6.42
CA GLY A 374 6.44 -32.51 -5.82
C GLY A 374 5.48 -31.88 -6.82
N PRO A 375 4.40 -31.22 -6.34
CA PRO A 375 3.42 -30.57 -7.19
C PRO A 375 4.04 -29.55 -8.14
N VAL A 376 3.58 -29.53 -9.40
CA VAL A 376 3.96 -28.52 -10.39
C VAL A 376 2.82 -27.52 -10.51
N PHE A 377 3.16 -26.24 -10.42
CA PHE A 377 2.22 -25.13 -10.54
C PHE A 377 2.48 -24.34 -11.82
N ASP A 378 1.41 -24.00 -12.53
CA ASP A 378 1.42 -22.97 -13.56
C ASP A 378 1.15 -21.61 -12.90
N HIS A 379 1.81 -20.56 -13.40
CA HIS A 379 1.69 -19.20 -12.91
C HIS A 379 0.92 -18.37 -13.94
N ARG A 380 -0.25 -17.85 -13.56
CA ARG A 380 -1.18 -17.20 -14.49
C ARG A 380 -0.98 -15.69 -14.65
N CYS A 381 0.22 -15.19 -14.35
CA CYS A 381 0.57 -13.80 -14.65
C CYS A 381 0.53 -13.57 -16.17
N GLY A 382 -0.26 -12.61 -16.62
CA GLY A 382 -0.65 -12.38 -18.01
C GLY A 382 -2.02 -11.71 -18.15
N GLN A 383 -2.94 -12.34 -18.89
CA GLN A 383 -4.22 -11.72 -19.30
C GLN A 383 -5.18 -11.41 -18.15
N GLU A 384 -5.16 -12.20 -17.07
CA GLU A 384 -6.07 -12.02 -15.92
C GLU A 384 -5.37 -11.36 -14.74
N TRP A 385 -4.14 -11.79 -14.42
CA TRP A 385 -3.31 -11.22 -13.36
C TRP A 385 -2.14 -10.46 -13.98
N VAL A 386 -2.03 -9.16 -13.77
CA VAL A 386 -1.04 -8.32 -14.48
C VAL A 386 0.38 -8.55 -13.96
N CYS A 387 0.52 -8.69 -12.64
CA CYS A 387 1.77 -9.02 -11.95
C CYS A 387 2.95 -8.08 -12.31
N GLU A 388 2.73 -6.77 -12.26
CA GLU A 388 3.71 -5.73 -12.62
C GLU A 388 5.03 -5.90 -11.84
N HIS A 389 4.95 -6.34 -10.58
CA HIS A 389 6.11 -6.65 -9.74
C HIS A 389 7.04 -7.74 -10.32
N ARG A 390 6.57 -8.56 -11.27
CA ARG A 390 7.36 -9.58 -11.98
C ARG A 390 7.90 -9.12 -13.32
N TRP A 391 7.51 -7.95 -13.81
CA TRP A 391 8.00 -7.45 -15.09
C TRP A 391 9.52 -7.27 -14.99
N PRO A 392 10.31 -7.80 -15.93
CA PRO A 392 11.77 -7.84 -15.80
C PRO A 392 12.40 -6.49 -15.49
N GLU A 393 11.86 -5.41 -16.07
CA GLU A 393 12.29 -4.04 -15.89
C GLU A 393 12.04 -3.54 -14.46
N ILE A 394 10.90 -3.87 -13.87
CA ILE A 394 10.52 -3.48 -12.51
C ILE A 394 11.26 -4.36 -11.49
N ALA A 395 11.18 -5.68 -11.64
CA ALA A 395 11.79 -6.65 -10.73
C ALA A 395 13.32 -6.50 -10.63
N SER A 396 13.99 -6.10 -11.71
CA SER A 396 15.44 -5.88 -11.71
C SER A 396 15.85 -4.61 -10.98
N MET A 397 14.98 -3.61 -10.89
CA MET A 397 15.25 -2.34 -10.20
C MET A 397 15.07 -2.43 -8.68
N VAL A 398 14.44 -3.50 -8.18
CA VAL A 398 14.29 -3.77 -6.74
C VAL A 398 15.57 -4.39 -6.13
N ARG A 399 16.43 -4.97 -6.98
CA ARG A 399 17.58 -5.79 -6.55
C ARG A 399 18.85 -5.02 -6.23
#